data_AF-A0A9D9WBY7-F1
#
_entry.id   AF-A0A9D9WBY7-F1
#
_cell.length_a   1.000
_cell.length_b   1.000
_cell.length_c   1.000
_cell.angle_alpha   90.00
_cell.angle_beta   90.00
_cell.angle_gamma   90.00
#
_symmetry.space_group_name_H-M   'P 1'
#
loop_
_entity.id
_entity.type
_entity.pdbx_description
1 polymer ?
#
loop_
_entity_poly.entity_id
_entity_poly.type
_entity_poly.pdbx_seq_one_letter_code
_entity_poly.pdbx_strand_id
1 'polypeptide(L)'
;MKKIILLLVVSSIVYVTFFSEKARLDREVERLCAIDGGVKVYETVTLPPDKFDKKYGQINFYRPTQGENALGPEYIFKWDIHDYKKSDPADKGPQESVMGRDHFKIIRKADMKLLGEFILYSRVGGDLPGPWVPSSYRCPSVMEASSGMLMRKIFIKLNEEVGK
;
A
#
# COMPACT_ATOMS: atom_id res chain seq x y z
N MET A 1 -13.84 45.01 -17.12
CA MET A 1 -14.60 44.37 -16.02
C MET A 1 -15.31 43.08 -16.43
N LYS A 2 -16.21 43.06 -17.43
CA LYS A 2 -16.92 41.83 -17.87
C LYS A 2 -15.99 40.64 -18.21
N LYS A 3 -14.88 40.90 -18.92
CA LYS A 3 -13.87 39.86 -19.26
C LYS A 3 -13.13 39.30 -18.02
N ILE A 4 -12.89 40.15 -17.02
CA ILE A 4 -12.22 39.75 -15.77
C ILE A 4 -13.18 38.88 -14.94
N ILE A 5 -14.45 39.29 -14.84
CA ILE A 5 -15.49 38.51 -14.16
C ILE A 5 -15.65 37.13 -14.83
N LEU A 6 -15.68 37.09 -16.17
CA LEU A 6 -15.76 35.83 -16.91
C LEU A 6 -14.56 34.91 -16.62
N LEU A 7 -13.34 35.45 -16.61
CA LEU A 7 -12.12 34.70 -16.26
C LEU A 7 -12.17 34.13 -14.84
N LEU A 8 -12.65 34.92 -13.87
CA LEU A 8 -12.79 34.48 -12.48
C LEU A 8 -13.83 33.37 -12.32
N VAL A 9 -14.97 33.47 -13.02
CA VAL A 9 -16.01 32.43 -13.00
C VAL A 9 -15.49 31.12 -13.60
N VAL A 10 -14.82 31.18 -14.76
CA VAL A 10 -14.25 30.00 -15.41
C VAL A 10 -13.18 29.35 -14.53
N SER A 11 -12.29 30.15 -13.93
CA SER A 11 -11.26 29.65 -13.02
C SER A 11 -11.86 28.98 -11.78
N SER A 12 -12.94 29.54 -11.23
CA SER A 12 -13.63 28.97 -10.06
C SER A 12 -14.29 27.62 -10.38
N ILE A 13 -14.94 27.49 -11.54
CA ILE A 13 -15.55 26.23 -11.98
C ILE A 13 -14.49 25.14 -12.10
N VAL A 14 -13.37 25.45 -12.76
CA VAL A 14 -12.23 24.54 -12.93
C VAL A 14 -11.69 24.08 -11.58
N TYR A 15 -11.53 25.01 -10.62
CA TYR A 15 -11.04 24.68 -9.28
C TYR A 15 -11.99 23.73 -8.55
N VAL A 16 -13.31 23.99 -8.58
CA VAL A 16 -14.30 23.14 -7.91
C VAL A 16 -14.33 21.72 -8.50
N THR A 17 -14.24 21.57 -9.83
CA THR A 17 -14.31 20.25 -10.46
C THR A 17 -13.12 19.36 -10.10
N PHE A 18 -11.89 19.88 -10.11
CA PHE A 18 -10.69 19.09 -9.83
C PHE A 18 -10.60 18.67 -8.36
N PHE A 19 -10.80 19.61 -7.43
CA PHE A 19 -10.74 19.30 -6.00
C PHE A 19 -11.88 18.39 -5.53
N SER A 20 -13.04 18.46 -6.17
CA SER A 20 -14.18 17.59 -5.86
C SER A 20 -13.89 16.12 -6.15
N GLU A 21 -13.27 15.80 -7.30
CA GLU A 21 -12.96 14.41 -7.63
C GLU A 21 -11.87 13.83 -6.73
N LYS A 22 -10.79 14.58 -6.48
CA LYS A 22 -9.73 14.16 -5.57
C LYS A 22 -10.28 13.85 -4.17
N ALA A 23 -11.05 14.76 -3.59
CA ALA A 23 -11.65 14.58 -2.27
C ALA A 23 -12.71 13.46 -2.23
N ARG A 24 -13.39 13.18 -3.36
CA ARG A 24 -14.28 12.03 -3.49
C ARG A 24 -13.50 10.72 -3.44
N LEU A 25 -12.39 10.61 -4.17
CA LEU A 25 -11.57 9.40 -4.17
C LEU A 25 -10.87 9.18 -2.83
N ASP A 26 -10.45 10.24 -2.14
CA ASP A 26 -9.84 10.12 -0.79
C ASP A 26 -10.83 9.53 0.22
N ARG A 27 -12.08 9.98 0.19
CA ARG A 27 -13.15 9.41 1.01
C ARG A 27 -13.45 7.96 0.64
N GLU A 28 -13.35 7.59 -0.64
CA GLU A 28 -13.54 6.19 -1.05
C GLU A 28 -12.35 5.31 -0.61
N VAL A 29 -11.12 5.82 -0.67
CA VAL A 29 -9.93 5.15 -0.09
C VAL A 29 -10.13 4.91 1.41
N GLU A 30 -10.57 5.92 2.17
CA GLU A 30 -10.87 5.78 3.60
C GLU A 30 -11.97 4.76 3.87
N ARG A 31 -13.07 4.85 3.12
CA ARG A 31 -14.20 3.95 3.25
C ARG A 31 -13.80 2.49 3.03
N LEU A 32 -13.08 2.19 1.95
CA LEU A 32 -12.62 0.83 1.66
C LEU A 32 -11.59 0.36 2.70
N CYS A 33 -10.65 1.22 3.06
CA CYS A 33 -9.68 0.94 4.11
C CYS A 33 -10.34 0.60 5.46
N ALA A 34 -11.43 1.28 5.83
CA ALA A 34 -12.19 0.96 7.04
C ALA A 34 -12.89 -0.41 6.99
N ILE A 35 -13.15 -0.96 5.80
CA ILE A 35 -13.80 -2.26 5.62
C ILE A 35 -12.77 -3.39 5.79
N ASP A 36 -11.66 -3.35 5.06
CA ASP A 36 -10.68 -4.45 5.03
C ASP A 36 -9.20 -4.03 4.99
N GLY A 37 -8.91 -2.72 5.00
CA GLY A 37 -7.55 -2.20 5.02
C GLY A 37 -6.77 -2.59 6.28
N GLY A 38 -5.45 -2.61 6.16
CA GLY A 38 -4.58 -2.96 7.29
C GLY A 38 -3.97 -4.33 7.19
N VAL A 39 -3.31 -4.72 8.29
CA VAL A 39 -2.61 -5.99 8.44
C VAL A 39 -3.51 -6.96 9.22
N LYS A 40 -3.75 -8.14 8.67
CA LYS A 40 -4.41 -9.27 9.35
C LYS A 40 -3.42 -10.41 9.47
N VAL A 41 -3.23 -10.93 10.69
CA VAL A 41 -2.38 -12.09 10.97
C VAL A 41 -3.28 -13.20 11.47
N TYR A 42 -3.22 -14.33 10.79
CA TYR A 42 -4.00 -15.53 11.10
C TYR A 42 -3.16 -16.54 11.87
N GLU A 43 -1.87 -16.65 11.54
CA GLU A 43 -0.93 -17.55 12.21
C GLU A 43 0.46 -16.91 12.26
N THR A 44 1.12 -17.03 13.41
CA THR A 44 2.49 -16.61 13.60
C THR A 44 3.45 -17.79 13.49
N VAL A 45 4.63 -17.56 12.94
CA VAL A 45 5.66 -18.59 12.77
C VAL A 45 6.88 -18.22 13.60
N THR A 46 7.31 -19.14 14.44
CA THR A 46 8.54 -18.99 15.21
C THR A 46 9.72 -19.44 14.35
N LEU A 47 10.70 -18.56 14.14
CA LEU A 47 11.88 -18.82 13.34
C LEU A 47 13.15 -18.75 14.19
N PRO A 48 14.20 -19.52 13.85
CA PRO A 48 15.45 -19.48 14.59
C PRO A 48 16.15 -18.10 14.46
N PRO A 49 16.98 -17.71 15.44
CA PRO A 49 17.59 -16.38 15.50
C PRO A 49 18.43 -15.99 14.27
N ASP A 50 18.99 -16.96 13.56
CA ASP A 50 19.79 -16.78 12.35
C ASP A 50 18.97 -16.30 11.14
N LYS A 51 17.64 -16.39 11.18
CA LYS A 51 16.73 -15.86 10.15
C LYS A 51 16.45 -14.37 10.29
N PHE A 52 16.99 -13.72 11.32
CA PHE A 52 16.79 -12.31 11.57
C PHE A 52 18.11 -11.54 11.42
N ASP A 53 18.01 -10.30 10.95
CA ASP A 53 19.16 -9.41 10.90
C ASP A 53 19.48 -8.87 12.31
N LYS A 54 20.78 -8.73 12.61
CA LYS A 54 21.24 -8.32 13.94
C LYS A 54 20.93 -6.86 14.28
N LYS A 55 20.68 -6.01 13.27
CA LYS A 55 20.62 -4.55 13.43
C LYS A 55 19.19 -4.06 13.69
N TYR A 56 18.21 -4.64 13.01
CA TYR A 56 16.82 -4.21 12.98
C TYR A 56 15.84 -5.31 13.40
N GLY A 57 16.29 -6.56 13.53
CA GLY A 57 15.44 -7.69 13.91
C GLY A 57 14.37 -8.02 12.88
N GLN A 58 14.60 -7.68 11.61
CA GLN A 58 13.78 -8.05 10.46
C GLN A 58 14.25 -9.39 9.91
N ILE A 59 13.39 -10.08 9.17
CA ILE A 59 13.80 -11.30 8.49
C ILE A 59 14.88 -11.00 7.43
N ASN A 60 15.94 -11.81 7.39
CA ASN A 60 17.10 -11.55 6.52
C ASN A 60 17.07 -12.32 5.19
N PHE A 61 16.04 -13.15 4.97
CA PHE A 61 15.87 -13.98 3.78
C PHE A 61 14.82 -13.45 2.80
N TYR A 62 14.23 -12.27 3.07
CA TYR A 62 13.33 -11.62 2.12
C TYR A 62 14.09 -11.09 0.91
N ARG A 63 13.65 -11.47 -0.30
CA ARG A 63 14.24 -11.11 -1.59
C ARG A 63 13.14 -10.64 -2.56
N PRO A 64 12.77 -9.35 -2.58
CA PRO A 64 11.61 -8.85 -3.33
C PRO A 64 11.67 -9.11 -4.84
N THR A 65 12.87 -9.28 -5.41
CA THR A 65 13.06 -9.56 -6.84
C THR A 65 12.71 -10.98 -7.25
N GLN A 66 12.43 -11.88 -6.31
CA GLN A 66 12.11 -13.29 -6.58
C GLN A 66 10.60 -13.56 -6.73
N GLY A 67 9.78 -12.52 -6.81
CA GLY A 67 8.33 -12.63 -6.99
C GLY A 67 7.70 -13.48 -5.89
N GLU A 68 6.95 -14.51 -6.28
CA GLU A 68 6.29 -15.43 -5.34
C GLU A 68 7.25 -16.18 -4.41
N ASN A 69 8.52 -16.32 -4.80
CA ASN A 69 9.56 -16.97 -4.00
C ASN A 69 10.36 -15.97 -3.14
N ALA A 70 9.88 -14.73 -2.96
CA ALA A 70 10.59 -13.70 -2.18
C ALA A 70 10.85 -14.07 -0.72
N LEU A 71 10.19 -15.10 -0.18
CA LEU A 71 10.39 -15.61 1.19
C LEU A 71 11.02 -17.00 1.21
N GLY A 72 11.75 -17.35 0.16
CA GLY A 72 12.47 -18.62 0.06
C GLY A 72 11.58 -19.83 -0.27
N PRO A 73 12.06 -21.05 0.00
CA PRO A 73 11.39 -22.27 -0.41
C PRO A 73 10.19 -22.64 0.46
N GLU A 74 10.04 -22.05 1.64
CA GLU A 74 9.02 -22.42 2.64
C GLU A 74 7.73 -21.61 2.55
N TYR A 75 7.79 -20.39 1.99
CA TYR A 75 6.65 -19.47 1.95
C TYR A 75 6.44 -18.92 0.53
N ILE A 76 5.19 -18.59 0.22
CA ILE A 76 4.78 -17.86 -0.99
C ILE A 76 4.47 -16.43 -0.57
N PHE A 77 5.08 -15.47 -1.27
CA PHE A 77 4.78 -14.04 -1.13
C PHE A 77 3.98 -13.57 -2.35
N LYS A 78 2.67 -13.40 -2.21
CA LYS A 78 1.81 -12.98 -3.32
C LYS A 78 1.51 -11.49 -3.23
N TRP A 79 1.57 -10.79 -4.36
CA TRP A 79 1.13 -9.40 -4.50
C TRP A 79 0.09 -9.32 -5.61
N ASP A 80 -1.16 -9.08 -5.23
CA ASP A 80 -2.29 -8.86 -6.14
C ASP A 80 -2.57 -7.34 -6.21
N ILE A 81 -2.58 -6.77 -7.42
CA ILE A 81 -2.90 -5.35 -7.67
C ILE A 81 -4.28 -5.28 -8.32
N HIS A 82 -5.15 -4.41 -7.79
CA HIS A 82 -6.46 -4.15 -8.37
C HIS A 82 -6.67 -2.65 -8.59
N ASP A 83 -6.91 -2.25 -9.83
CA ASP A 83 -7.18 -0.86 -10.19
C ASP A 83 -8.69 -0.60 -10.25
N TYR A 84 -9.18 0.28 -9.36
CA TYR A 84 -10.56 0.77 -9.42
C TYR A 84 -10.74 1.87 -10.46
N LYS A 85 -9.71 2.69 -10.64
CA LYS A 85 -9.64 3.72 -11.67
C LYS A 85 -8.27 3.67 -12.32
N LYS A 86 -8.24 3.24 -13.58
CA LYS A 86 -7.04 3.23 -14.41
C LYS A 86 -6.84 4.57 -15.09
N SER A 87 -5.69 5.17 -14.86
CA SER A 87 -5.15 6.28 -15.62
C SER A 87 -3.62 6.23 -15.49
N ASP A 88 -2.91 7.18 -16.10
CA ASP A 88 -1.48 7.32 -15.91
C ASP A 88 -1.17 8.81 -15.68
N PRO A 89 -1.09 9.24 -14.39
CA PRO A 89 -0.76 10.62 -14.07
C PRO A 89 0.66 11.03 -14.50
N ALA A 90 1.56 10.08 -14.77
CA ALA A 90 2.90 10.38 -15.25
C ALA A 90 2.89 10.74 -16.74
N ASP A 91 2.07 10.06 -17.54
CA ASP A 91 1.92 10.31 -18.98
C ASP A 91 0.95 11.48 -19.27
N LYS A 92 -0.20 11.50 -18.59
CA LYS A 92 -1.30 12.42 -18.88
C LYS A 92 -1.32 13.68 -18.00
N GLY A 93 -0.46 13.72 -16.99
CA GLY A 93 -0.31 14.85 -16.07
C GLY A 93 -1.04 14.68 -14.73
N PRO A 94 -0.74 15.54 -13.75
CA PRO A 94 -1.15 15.37 -12.36
C PRO A 94 -2.66 15.54 -12.13
N GLN A 95 -3.38 16.09 -13.10
CA GLN A 95 -4.84 16.19 -13.08
C GLN A 95 -5.57 14.87 -13.30
N GLU A 96 -4.91 13.89 -13.93
CA GLU A 96 -5.43 12.53 -13.98
C GLU A 96 -5.33 11.88 -12.60
N SER A 97 -6.30 11.01 -12.30
CA SER A 97 -6.31 10.27 -11.04
C SER A 97 -6.38 8.77 -11.26
N VAL A 98 -5.57 8.06 -10.47
CA VAL A 98 -5.56 6.61 -10.33
C VAL A 98 -6.01 6.26 -8.94
N MET A 99 -6.79 5.19 -8.82
CA MET A 99 -7.12 4.58 -7.54
C MET A 99 -6.96 3.07 -7.63
N GLY A 100 -6.27 2.49 -6.67
CA GLY A 100 -5.97 1.06 -6.64
C GLY A 100 -5.91 0.46 -5.24
N ARG A 101 -5.81 -0.86 -5.21
CA ARG A 101 -5.65 -1.70 -4.03
C ARG A 101 -4.50 -2.66 -4.24
N ASP A 102 -3.54 -2.60 -3.34
CA ASP A 102 -2.49 -3.60 -3.21
C ASP A 102 -2.89 -4.61 -2.13
N HIS A 103 -2.84 -5.89 -2.47
CA HIS A 103 -3.15 -6.98 -1.56
C HIS A 103 -1.99 -7.95 -1.51
N PHE A 104 -1.31 -7.97 -0.36
CA PHE A 104 -0.18 -8.86 -0.13
C PHE A 104 -0.59 -10.01 0.76
N LYS A 105 -0.11 -11.22 0.44
CA LYS A 105 -0.39 -12.44 1.19
C LYS A 105 0.90 -13.21 1.44
N ILE A 106 1.01 -13.80 2.62
CA ILE A 106 2.08 -14.73 2.97
C ILE A 106 1.44 -16.08 3.26
N ILE A 107 1.79 -17.09 2.46
CA ILE A 107 1.23 -18.44 2.53
C ILE A 107 2.35 -19.42 2.84
N ARG A 108 2.13 -20.34 3.79
CA ARG A 108 3.06 -21.43 4.08
C ARG A 108 2.89 -22.53 3.03
N LYS A 109 3.98 -22.97 2.39
CA LYS A 109 3.92 -23.97 1.31
C LYS A 109 3.58 -25.38 1.80
N ALA A 110 3.99 -25.73 3.02
CA ALA A 110 3.81 -27.08 3.56
C ALA A 110 2.33 -27.51 3.64
N ASP A 111 1.42 -26.58 3.93
CA ASP A 111 -0.01 -26.85 4.11
C ASP A 111 -0.92 -25.83 3.39
N MET A 112 -0.33 -24.95 2.57
CA MET A 112 -1.02 -23.91 1.82
C MET A 112 -1.87 -22.95 2.69
N LYS A 113 -1.55 -22.83 3.99
CA LYS A 113 -2.26 -21.91 4.89
C LYS A 113 -1.83 -20.46 4.71
N LEU A 114 -2.80 -19.56 4.68
CA LEU A 114 -2.58 -18.13 4.72
C LEU A 114 -2.17 -17.71 6.14
N LEU A 115 -0.91 -17.30 6.31
CA LEU A 115 -0.37 -16.86 7.60
C LEU A 115 -0.80 -15.43 7.93
N GLY A 116 -0.89 -14.59 6.91
CA GLY A 116 -1.39 -13.23 7.04
C GLY A 116 -1.42 -12.51 5.72
N GLU A 117 -2.05 -11.35 5.74
CA GLU A 117 -2.22 -10.48 4.59
C GLU A 117 -2.21 -9.01 5.01
N PHE A 118 -1.88 -8.14 4.06
CA PHE A 118 -2.17 -6.73 4.23
C PHE A 118 -2.78 -6.13 2.97
N ILE A 119 -3.68 -5.19 3.20
CA ILE A 119 -4.41 -4.50 2.15
C ILE A 119 -4.16 -3.01 2.28
N LEU A 120 -3.75 -2.40 1.18
CA LEU A 120 -3.45 -0.98 1.06
C LEU A 120 -4.28 -0.41 -0.08
N TYR A 121 -5.05 0.64 0.23
CA TYR A 121 -5.74 1.45 -0.76
C TYR A 121 -4.93 2.71 -1.03
N SER A 122 -4.86 3.11 -2.29
CA SER A 122 -4.17 4.33 -2.65
C SER A 122 -4.84 5.09 -3.79
N ARG A 123 -4.63 6.40 -3.78
CA ARG A 123 -4.99 7.32 -4.85
C ARG A 123 -3.76 8.13 -5.24
N VAL A 124 -3.55 8.36 -6.53
CA VAL A 124 -2.46 9.18 -7.08
C VAL A 124 -3.05 10.18 -8.08
N GLY A 125 -2.60 11.43 -8.02
CA GLY A 125 -3.06 12.53 -8.88
C GLY A 125 -4.45 13.08 -8.50
N GLY A 126 -5.14 13.66 -9.48
CA GLY A 126 -6.34 14.47 -9.28
C GLY A 126 -6.03 15.90 -8.83
N ASP A 127 -4.81 16.38 -9.11
CA ASP A 127 -4.37 17.73 -8.79
C ASP A 127 -4.79 18.73 -9.87
N LEU A 128 -4.45 20.01 -9.69
CA LEU A 128 -4.53 20.95 -10.80
C LEU A 128 -3.52 20.53 -11.91
N PRO A 129 -3.70 20.98 -13.16
CA PRO A 129 -2.71 20.77 -14.21
C PRO A 129 -1.43 21.61 -13.97
N GLY A 130 -0.25 21.00 -14.10
CA GLY A 130 1.03 21.71 -14.05
C GLY A 130 2.27 20.81 -13.88
N PRO A 131 3.47 21.40 -13.71
CA PRO A 131 4.74 20.67 -13.73
C PRO A 131 5.10 20.01 -12.38
N TRP A 132 4.15 19.84 -11.47
CA TRP A 132 4.40 19.22 -10.17
C TRP A 132 4.21 17.70 -10.20
N VAL A 133 4.87 17.04 -9.26
CA VAL A 133 4.66 15.61 -9.01
C VAL A 133 3.22 15.38 -8.53
N PRO A 134 2.50 14.39 -9.08
CA PRO A 134 1.15 14.05 -8.63
C PRO A 134 1.15 13.71 -7.13
N SER A 135 0.19 14.28 -6.40
CA SER A 135 -0.02 13.98 -4.99
C SER A 135 -0.52 12.54 -4.82
N SER A 136 -0.27 11.95 -3.65
CA SER A 136 -0.77 10.61 -3.32
C SER A 136 -1.42 10.58 -1.95
N TYR A 137 -2.37 9.67 -1.77
CA TYR A 137 -3.00 9.36 -0.49
C TYR A 137 -3.13 7.87 -0.36
N ARG A 138 -2.92 7.37 0.85
CA ARG A 138 -2.80 5.95 1.15
C ARG A 138 -3.50 5.67 2.47
N CYS A 139 -4.24 4.58 2.51
CA CYS A 139 -4.81 4.05 3.74
C CYS A 139 -4.65 2.52 3.75
N PRO A 140 -4.04 1.94 4.80
CA PRO A 140 -3.48 2.60 5.99
C PRO A 140 -2.24 3.44 5.64
N SER A 141 -1.76 4.26 6.58
CA SER A 141 -0.50 4.97 6.36
C SER A 141 0.67 3.97 6.22
N VAL A 142 1.75 4.36 5.53
CA VAL A 142 2.91 3.48 5.32
C VAL A 142 3.54 3.02 6.65
N MET A 143 3.38 3.83 7.71
CA MET A 143 3.82 3.48 9.06
C MET A 143 2.91 2.44 9.73
N GLU A 144 1.63 2.41 9.38
CA GLU A 144 0.63 1.47 9.93
C GLU A 144 0.66 0.11 9.20
N ALA A 145 0.84 0.11 7.88
CA ALA A 145 0.84 -1.11 7.08
C ALA A 145 1.86 -1.07 5.94
N SER A 146 2.66 -2.12 5.88
CA SER A 146 3.61 -2.41 4.80
C SER A 146 3.89 -3.91 4.78
N SER A 147 4.52 -4.40 3.70
CA SER A 147 5.00 -5.79 3.63
C SER A 147 5.97 -6.09 4.78
N GLY A 148 6.84 -5.15 5.13
CA GLY A 148 7.73 -5.23 6.29
C GLY A 148 6.98 -5.43 7.61
N MET A 149 5.90 -4.66 7.82
CA MET A 149 5.07 -4.79 9.02
C MET A 149 4.32 -6.11 9.08
N LEU A 150 3.80 -6.60 7.94
CA LEU A 150 3.18 -7.91 7.85
C LEU A 150 4.19 -9.01 8.23
N MET A 151 5.37 -9.00 7.60
CA MET A 151 6.43 -9.98 7.87
C MET A 151 6.87 -9.95 9.33
N ARG A 152 7.03 -8.75 9.93
CA ARG A 152 7.39 -8.59 11.34
C ARG A 152 6.33 -9.15 12.30
N LYS A 153 5.05 -9.09 11.95
CA LYS A 153 3.97 -9.62 12.78
C LYS A 153 3.78 -11.13 12.61
N ILE A 154 4.07 -11.69 11.45
CA ILE A 154 4.00 -13.14 11.19
C ILE A 154 5.21 -13.86 11.78
N PHE A 155 6.42 -13.39 11.50
CA PHE A 155 7.66 -14.09 11.86
C PHE A 155 8.18 -13.61 13.21
N ILE A 156 8.07 -14.47 14.22
CA ILE A 156 8.53 -14.22 15.58
C ILE A 156 9.89 -14.90 15.77
N LYS A 157 10.83 -14.18 16.36
CA LYS A 157 12.13 -14.74 16.71
C LYS A 157 11.97 -15.73 17.86
N LEU A 158 12.50 -16.95 17.70
CA LEU A 158 12.64 -17.87 18.81
C LEU A 158 13.53 -17.21 19.87
N ASN A 159 12.95 -16.89 21.03
CA ASN A 159 13.74 -16.46 22.17
C ASN A 159 14.51 -17.70 22.65
N GLU A 160 15.84 -17.64 22.58
CA GLU A 160 16.68 -18.55 23.34
C GLU A 160 16.44 -18.24 24.82
N GLU A 161 15.42 -18.87 25.41
CA GLU A 161 15.31 -18.90 26.86
C GLU A 161 16.52 -19.67 27.38
N VAL A 162 17.46 -18.85 27.86
CA VAL A 162 18.57 -19.11 28.77
C VAL A 162 18.43 -20.46 29.48
N GLY A 163 19.05 -21.49 28.89
CA GLY A 163 19.59 -22.58 29.67
C GLY A 163 20.76 -22.05 30.49
N LYS A 164 20.48 -21.58 31.71
CA LYS A 164 21.44 -21.47 32.79
C LYS A 164 21.05 -22.45 33.88
#